data_AF-A0A3A2J9S4-F1
#
_entry.id   AF-A0A3A2J9S4-F1
#
_cell.length_a   1.000
_cell.length_b   1.000
_cell.length_c   1.000
_cell.angle_alpha   90.00
_cell.angle_beta   90.00
_cell.angle_gamma   90.00
#
_symmetry.space_group_name_H-M   'P 1'
#
loop_
_entity.id
_entity.type
_entity.pdbx_description
1 polymer ?
#
loop_
_entity_poly.entity_id
_entity_poly.type
_entity_poly.pdbx_seq_one_letter_code
_entity_poly.pdbx_strand_id
1 'polypeptide(L)'
;MSRGLFQCQDCRKQTSPIAGTIFQSTKLPLTVWFQAMHLLTQGKHSVSALELKRQLGVCYETAWNMKQKILQVMLEREAQTVLSGRIEVDDAYVGGERHLGKRGRGAAGKTPFVVAVQTDPENPASVLHLRMKALRHVAARDLKPWFGQGFTKGSTILTDGWQAYNFLDEAGFKHEPHKMPGGWRSAKHPAFPWVNTVLGNLKGNLVGVTRWVSRVHLDRYLAEFQYRFNRRFDLKSMLPRLLAVAVRTPAMPQPLLKLAWAGKA
;
A
#
# COMPACT_ATOMS: atom_id res chain seq x y z
N MET A 1 -35.88 2.09 -12.14
CA MET A 1 -34.84 1.33 -12.85
C MET A 1 -34.94 -0.13 -12.45
N SER A 2 -35.14 -1.03 -13.41
CA SER A 2 -35.09 -2.48 -13.17
C SER A 2 -33.76 -2.84 -12.50
N ARG A 3 -33.73 -3.89 -11.65
CA ARG A 3 -32.56 -4.23 -10.80
C ARG A 3 -31.27 -4.61 -11.57
N GLY A 4 -31.21 -4.41 -12.90
CA GLY A 4 -30.04 -4.71 -13.73
C GLY A 4 -29.59 -6.16 -13.65
N LEU A 5 -30.53 -7.07 -13.40
CA LEU A 5 -30.27 -8.49 -13.19
C LEU A 5 -30.31 -9.21 -14.54
N PHE A 6 -29.27 -9.99 -14.80
CA PHE A 6 -29.16 -10.93 -15.91
C PHE A 6 -29.52 -12.31 -15.39
N GLN A 7 -30.32 -13.05 -16.15
CA GLN A 7 -30.70 -14.41 -15.80
C GLN A 7 -30.03 -15.39 -16.76
N CYS A 8 -29.30 -16.36 -16.20
CA CYS A 8 -28.75 -17.46 -16.99
C CYS A 8 -29.91 -18.28 -17.57
N GLN A 9 -29.85 -18.62 -18.86
CA GLN A 9 -30.89 -19.43 -19.50
C GLN A 9 -30.89 -20.86 -18.95
N ASP A 10 -29.72 -21.45 -18.77
CA ASP A 10 -29.56 -22.86 -18.38
C ASP A 10 -29.93 -23.10 -16.91
N CYS A 11 -29.29 -22.37 -15.97
CA CYS A 11 -29.47 -22.62 -14.53
C CYS A 11 -30.47 -21.67 -13.86
N ARG A 12 -31.07 -20.74 -14.61
CA ARG A 12 -32.04 -19.73 -14.14
C ARG A 12 -31.52 -18.81 -13.02
N LYS A 13 -30.25 -18.89 -12.65
CA LYS A 13 -29.61 -18.03 -11.66
C LYS A 13 -29.58 -16.59 -12.14
N GLN A 14 -30.00 -15.68 -11.27
CA GLN A 14 -29.88 -14.24 -11.50
C GLN A 14 -28.53 -13.72 -11.00
N THR A 15 -27.91 -12.86 -11.79
CA THR A 15 -26.64 -12.17 -11.48
C THR A 15 -26.73 -10.71 -11.91
N SER A 16 -25.77 -9.88 -11.52
CA SER A 16 -25.63 -8.52 -12.02
C SER A 16 -24.20 -8.30 -12.51
N PRO A 17 -23.93 -7.27 -13.34
CA PRO A 17 -22.57 -6.96 -13.80
C PRO A 17 -21.59 -6.65 -12.67
N ILE A 18 -22.11 -6.30 -11.49
CA ILE A 18 -21.33 -5.96 -10.30
C ILE A 18 -21.21 -7.12 -9.30
N ALA A 19 -21.93 -8.23 -9.52
CA ALA A 19 -21.89 -9.39 -8.64
C ALA A 19 -20.48 -10.00 -8.62
N GLY A 20 -19.99 -10.36 -7.43
CA GLY A 20 -18.64 -10.89 -7.24
C GLY A 20 -17.52 -9.85 -7.27
N THR A 21 -17.81 -8.58 -7.59
CA THR A 21 -16.80 -7.52 -7.71
C THR A 21 -16.75 -6.62 -6.46
N ILE A 22 -15.78 -5.71 -6.41
CA ILE A 22 -15.72 -4.67 -5.38
C ILE A 22 -17.01 -3.82 -5.27
N PHE A 23 -17.75 -3.70 -6.39
CA PHE A 23 -19.00 -2.95 -6.51
C PHE A 23 -20.23 -3.73 -6.01
N GLN A 24 -20.07 -4.99 -5.60
CA GLN A 24 -21.18 -5.84 -5.15
C GLN A 24 -22.01 -5.14 -4.06
N SER A 25 -23.34 -5.26 -4.23
CA SER A 25 -24.36 -4.70 -3.32
C SER A 25 -24.30 -3.18 -3.16
N THR A 26 -23.68 -2.45 -4.09
CA THR A 26 -23.74 -0.98 -4.08
C THR A 26 -25.15 -0.50 -4.45
N LYS A 27 -25.60 0.55 -3.74
CA LYS A 27 -26.82 1.30 -4.07
C LYS A 27 -26.51 2.60 -4.82
N LEU A 28 -25.22 2.89 -5.04
CA LEU A 28 -24.77 4.09 -5.72
C LEU A 28 -24.60 3.83 -7.22
N PRO A 29 -24.83 4.85 -8.06
CA PRO A 29 -24.43 4.78 -9.47
C PRO A 29 -22.93 4.50 -9.62
N LEU A 30 -22.55 3.70 -10.62
CA LEU A 30 -21.14 3.42 -10.91
C LEU A 30 -20.35 4.68 -11.29
N THR A 31 -21.02 5.71 -11.80
CA THR A 31 -20.41 7.02 -12.06
C THR A 31 -19.80 7.65 -10.80
N VAL A 32 -20.43 7.47 -9.64
CA VAL A 32 -19.89 7.93 -8.34
C VAL A 32 -18.63 7.16 -7.97
N TRP A 33 -18.60 5.85 -8.25
CA TRP A 33 -17.40 5.03 -8.06
C TRP A 33 -16.27 5.47 -8.99
N PHE A 34 -16.56 5.75 -10.25
CA PHE A 34 -15.57 6.21 -11.23
C PHE A 34 -14.99 7.58 -10.83
N GLN A 35 -15.82 8.49 -10.33
CA GLN A 35 -15.37 9.76 -9.75
C GLN A 35 -14.45 9.52 -8.54
N ALA A 36 -14.81 8.64 -7.62
CA ALA A 36 -13.97 8.32 -6.47
C ALA A 36 -12.60 7.74 -6.87
N MET A 37 -12.59 6.82 -7.84
CA MET A 37 -11.37 6.23 -8.38
C MET A 37 -10.51 7.27 -9.11
N HIS A 38 -11.12 8.21 -9.83
CA HIS A 38 -10.42 9.33 -10.45
C HIS A 38 -9.75 10.21 -9.39
N LEU A 39 -10.50 10.65 -8.37
CA LEU A 39 -9.99 11.49 -7.29
C LEU A 39 -8.81 10.85 -6.54
N LEU A 40 -8.89 9.54 -6.28
CA LEU A 40 -7.83 8.79 -5.59
C LEU A 40 -6.59 8.53 -6.45
N THR A 41 -6.69 8.57 -7.78
CA THR A 41 -5.56 8.26 -8.67
C THR A 41 -4.86 9.47 -9.24
N GLN A 42 -5.59 10.54 -9.57
CA GLN A 42 -5.02 11.70 -10.27
C GLN A 42 -4.34 12.72 -9.35
N GLY A 43 -4.63 12.67 -8.05
CA GLY A 43 -3.97 13.53 -7.06
C GLY A 43 -2.57 13.06 -6.67
N LYS A 44 -1.62 14.01 -6.56
CA LYS A 44 -0.29 13.76 -5.96
C LYS A 44 -0.39 13.36 -4.49
N HIS A 45 -1.34 13.96 -3.76
CA HIS A 45 -1.61 13.67 -2.36
C HIS A 45 -2.80 12.72 -2.22
N SER A 46 -2.83 11.94 -1.13
CA SER A 46 -3.97 11.06 -0.87
C SER A 46 -5.20 11.91 -0.54
N VAL A 47 -6.39 11.41 -0.88
CA VAL A 47 -7.66 12.11 -0.58
C VAL A 47 -8.23 11.55 0.72
N SER A 48 -8.53 12.42 1.70
CA SER A 48 -9.12 11.94 2.96
C SER A 48 -10.57 11.45 2.75
N ALA A 49 -11.07 10.56 3.62
CA ALA A 49 -12.47 10.14 3.53
C ALA A 49 -13.46 11.32 3.69
N LEU A 50 -13.09 12.34 4.47
CA LEU A 50 -13.88 13.56 4.66
C LEU A 50 -13.88 14.47 3.43
N GLU A 51 -12.76 14.54 2.72
CA GLU A 51 -12.68 15.23 1.43
C GLU A 51 -13.46 14.49 0.35
N LEU A 52 -13.31 13.16 0.28
CA LEU A 52 -14.05 12.32 -0.65
C LEU A 52 -15.57 12.43 -0.40
N LYS A 53 -16.00 12.47 0.86
CA LYS A 53 -17.38 12.76 1.26
C LYS A 53 -17.88 14.07 0.63
N ARG A 54 -17.12 15.16 0.79
CA ARG A 54 -17.47 16.50 0.29
C ARG A 54 -17.55 16.53 -1.24
N GLN A 55 -16.60 15.91 -1.92
CA GLN A 55 -16.54 15.89 -3.38
C GLN A 55 -17.62 15.02 -4.03
N LEU A 56 -17.97 13.89 -3.41
CA LEU A 56 -18.97 12.96 -3.94
C LEU A 56 -20.41 13.25 -3.46
N GLY A 57 -20.61 14.10 -2.45
CA GLY A 57 -21.93 14.41 -1.89
C GLY A 57 -22.59 13.24 -1.15
N VAL A 58 -21.80 12.32 -0.57
CA VAL A 58 -22.31 11.15 0.16
C VAL A 58 -22.10 11.28 1.68
N CYS A 59 -22.63 10.36 2.50
CA CYS A 59 -22.29 10.31 3.92
C CYS A 59 -20.85 9.81 4.15
N TYR A 60 -20.29 10.10 5.32
CA TYR A 60 -18.90 9.77 5.65
C TYR A 60 -18.63 8.26 5.57
N GLU A 61 -19.53 7.45 6.12
CA GLU A 61 -19.43 5.99 6.13
C GLU A 61 -19.38 5.44 4.71
N THR A 62 -20.16 6.01 3.81
CA THR A 62 -20.18 5.64 2.40
C THR A 62 -18.85 5.98 1.73
N ALA A 63 -18.35 7.20 1.91
CA ALA A 63 -17.06 7.62 1.37
C ALA A 63 -15.90 6.77 1.92
N TRP A 64 -15.91 6.48 3.22
CA TRP A 64 -14.88 5.64 3.86
C TRP A 64 -14.91 4.20 3.36
N ASN A 65 -16.09 3.57 3.29
CA ASN A 65 -16.23 2.21 2.75
C ASN A 65 -15.77 2.14 1.29
N MET A 66 -16.18 3.13 0.48
CA MET A 66 -15.77 3.24 -0.91
C MET A 66 -14.25 3.39 -1.04
N LYS A 67 -13.64 4.30 -0.27
CA LYS A 67 -12.18 4.46 -0.24
C LYS A 67 -11.49 3.15 0.14
N GLN A 68 -11.87 2.53 1.25
CA GLN A 68 -11.23 1.28 1.71
C GLN A 68 -11.31 0.16 0.68
N LYS A 69 -12.45 0.04 -0.01
CA LYS A 69 -12.65 -0.88 -1.12
C LYS A 69 -11.72 -0.58 -2.30
N ILE A 70 -11.61 0.68 -2.71
CA ILE A 70 -10.69 1.06 -3.80
C ILE A 70 -9.23 0.82 -3.40
N LEU A 71 -8.86 1.10 -2.14
CA LEU A 71 -7.51 0.81 -1.65
C LEU A 71 -7.22 -0.69 -1.58
N GLN A 72 -8.23 -1.52 -1.34
CA GLN A 72 -8.10 -2.98 -1.44
C GLN A 72 -7.78 -3.42 -2.87
N VAL A 73 -8.42 -2.83 -3.89
CA VAL A 73 -8.09 -3.08 -5.30
C VAL A 73 -6.63 -2.69 -5.60
N MET A 74 -6.19 -1.55 -5.08
CA MET A 74 -4.79 -1.12 -5.19
C MET A 74 -3.84 -2.11 -4.51
N LEU A 75 -4.17 -2.59 -3.31
CA LEU A 75 -3.38 -3.56 -2.56
C LEU A 75 -3.21 -4.88 -3.31
N GLU A 76 -4.30 -5.43 -3.84
CA GLU A 76 -4.26 -6.68 -4.63
C GLU A 76 -3.44 -6.52 -5.91
N ARG A 77 -3.56 -5.37 -6.58
CA ARG A 77 -2.76 -5.09 -7.76
C ARG A 77 -1.27 -4.99 -7.42
N GLU A 78 -0.95 -4.29 -6.36
CA GLU A 78 0.42 -4.06 -5.93
C GLU A 78 1.09 -5.29 -5.32
N ALA A 79 0.31 -6.26 -4.83
CA ALA A 79 0.83 -7.54 -4.37
C ALA A 79 1.61 -8.27 -5.48
N GLN A 80 1.21 -8.09 -6.75
CA GLN A 80 1.81 -8.69 -7.94
C GLN A 80 3.12 -8.02 -8.40
N THR A 81 3.51 -6.88 -7.82
CA THR A 81 4.73 -6.17 -8.20
C THR A 81 5.97 -6.94 -7.71
N VAL A 82 6.80 -7.42 -8.64
CA VAL A 82 8.09 -8.06 -8.35
C VAL A 82 9.20 -7.07 -8.61
N LEU A 83 10.06 -6.86 -7.62
CA LEU A 83 11.26 -6.03 -7.76
C LEU A 83 12.45 -6.87 -8.23
N SER A 84 13.36 -6.24 -8.97
CA SER A 84 14.57 -6.88 -9.49
C SER A 84 15.74 -5.90 -9.59
N GLY A 85 16.96 -6.42 -9.74
CA GLY A 85 18.15 -5.59 -9.97
C GLY A 85 18.67 -5.01 -8.66
N ARG A 86 18.79 -3.68 -8.57
CA ARG A 86 19.28 -2.98 -7.38
C ARG A 86 18.11 -2.44 -6.55
N ILE A 87 18.09 -2.76 -5.26
CA ILE A 87 16.94 -2.46 -4.38
C ILE A 87 17.41 -1.93 -3.03
N GLU A 88 17.00 -0.71 -2.69
CA GLU A 88 17.17 -0.12 -1.36
C GLU A 88 16.03 -0.56 -0.44
N VAL A 89 16.35 -1.09 0.75
CA VAL A 89 15.36 -1.56 1.72
C VAL A 89 15.60 -0.93 3.08
N ASP A 90 14.53 -0.44 3.70
CA ASP A 90 14.53 0.10 5.06
C ASP A 90 13.23 -0.22 5.79
N ASP A 91 13.28 -0.23 7.12
CA ASP A 91 12.12 -0.34 7.99
C ASP A 91 11.75 0.99 8.64
N ALA A 92 10.45 1.23 8.74
CA ALA A 92 9.92 2.44 9.34
C ALA A 92 8.71 2.14 10.21
N TYR A 93 8.26 3.17 10.92
CA TYR A 93 7.20 3.07 11.90
C TYR A 93 6.17 4.19 11.68
N VAL A 94 4.89 3.83 11.75
CA VAL A 94 3.76 4.77 11.68
C VAL A 94 2.87 4.66 12.92
N GLY A 95 2.30 5.78 13.34
CA GLY A 95 1.42 5.85 14.52
C GLY A 95 2.17 5.97 15.85
N GLY A 96 1.42 5.70 16.93
CA GLY A 96 1.79 5.94 18.33
C GLY A 96 1.38 7.34 18.79
N GLU A 97 0.58 7.43 19.85
CA GLU A 97 0.47 8.68 20.62
C GLU A 97 1.83 8.97 21.25
N ARG A 98 2.30 10.23 21.20
CA ARG A 98 3.52 10.64 21.90
C ARG A 98 3.23 10.75 23.39
N HIS A 99 3.14 9.61 24.05
CA HIS A 99 3.34 9.54 25.49
C HIS A 99 4.74 8.97 25.74
N LEU A 100 5.45 9.58 26.69
CA LEU A 100 6.82 9.28 27.10
C LEU A 100 7.19 7.79 26.92
N GLY A 101 8.28 7.49 26.21
CA GLY A 101 8.68 6.11 25.92
C GLY A 101 9.86 5.96 24.95
N LYS A 102 10.25 4.69 24.70
CA LYS A 102 11.39 4.33 23.81
C LYS A 102 11.21 4.93 22.41
N ARG A 103 12.28 5.53 21.89
CA ARG A 103 12.37 5.99 20.49
C ARG A 103 12.90 4.85 19.60
N GLY A 104 12.41 4.76 18.37
CA GLY A 104 12.86 3.76 17.39
C GLY A 104 12.14 2.41 17.50
N ARG A 105 12.85 1.33 17.18
CA ARG A 105 12.31 -0.03 17.13
C ARG A 105 11.74 -0.45 18.49
N GLY A 106 10.52 -1.00 18.49
CA GLY A 106 9.85 -1.46 19.72
C GLY A 106 9.16 -0.35 20.53
N ALA A 107 9.03 0.87 20.01
CA ALA A 107 8.19 1.90 20.62
C ALA A 107 6.71 1.45 20.67
N ALA A 108 6.10 1.52 21.85
CA ALA A 108 4.71 1.11 22.06
C ALA A 108 3.74 1.93 21.16
N GLY A 109 2.72 1.26 20.63
CA GLY A 109 1.68 1.89 19.81
C GLY A 109 2.07 2.20 18.37
N LYS A 110 3.32 1.96 17.94
CA LYS A 110 3.73 2.11 16.54
C LYS A 110 3.57 0.83 15.76
N THR A 111 3.13 0.95 14.51
CA THR A 111 3.08 -0.18 13.57
C THR A 111 4.33 -0.14 12.69
N PRO A 112 5.17 -1.18 12.69
CA PRO A 112 6.30 -1.28 11.77
C PRO A 112 5.80 -1.57 10.36
N PHE A 113 6.53 -1.08 9.37
CA PHE A 113 6.38 -1.44 7.97
C PHE A 113 7.74 -1.42 7.29
N VAL A 114 7.87 -2.15 6.19
CA VAL A 114 9.09 -2.19 5.37
C VAL A 114 8.83 -1.51 4.03
N VAL A 115 9.85 -0.85 3.51
CA VAL A 115 9.86 -0.18 2.21
C VAL A 115 11.02 -0.71 1.40
N ALA A 116 10.76 -1.08 0.16
CA ALA A 116 11.76 -1.45 -0.83
C ALA A 116 11.61 -0.59 -2.07
N VAL A 117 12.71 0.00 -2.52
CA VAL A 117 12.76 0.90 -3.67
C VAL A 117 13.71 0.32 -4.70
N GLN A 118 13.18 -0.05 -5.86
CA GLN A 118 13.99 -0.48 -6.99
C GLN A 118 14.59 0.74 -7.69
N THR A 119 15.91 0.76 -7.75
CA THR A 119 16.71 1.83 -8.35
C THR A 119 17.43 1.30 -9.58
N ASP A 120 17.73 2.20 -10.50
CA ASP A 120 18.55 1.90 -11.66
C ASP A 120 20.03 2.11 -11.31
N PRO A 121 20.88 1.07 -11.39
CA PRO A 121 22.31 1.22 -11.11
C PRO A 121 23.04 2.12 -12.13
N GLU A 122 22.56 2.18 -13.37
CA GLU A 122 23.14 3.03 -14.43
C GLU A 122 22.63 4.46 -14.36
N ASN A 123 21.42 4.64 -13.82
CA ASN A 123 20.84 5.94 -13.55
C ASN A 123 20.38 6.04 -12.09
N PRO A 124 21.28 6.38 -11.15
CA PRO A 124 20.93 6.57 -9.74
C PRO A 124 19.89 7.66 -9.50
N ALA A 125 19.54 8.49 -10.49
CA ALA A 125 18.43 9.44 -10.41
C ALA A 125 17.06 8.82 -10.73
N SER A 126 17.02 7.58 -11.22
CA SER A 126 15.82 6.87 -11.64
C SER A 126 15.37 5.86 -10.60
N VAL A 127 14.13 6.04 -10.13
CA VAL A 127 13.41 5.03 -9.35
C VAL A 127 12.39 4.35 -10.23
N LEU A 128 12.33 3.04 -10.20
CA LEU A 128 11.43 2.28 -11.07
C LEU A 128 10.16 1.92 -10.32
N HIS A 129 10.31 1.09 -9.29
CA HIS A 129 9.21 0.51 -8.55
C HIS A 129 9.42 0.58 -7.05
N LEU A 130 8.31 0.64 -6.33
CA LEU A 130 8.20 0.69 -4.89
C LEU A 130 7.40 -0.54 -4.45
N ARG A 131 7.83 -1.17 -3.37
CA ARG A 131 7.07 -2.20 -2.66
C ARG A 131 7.07 -1.90 -1.17
N MET A 132 5.90 -1.96 -0.53
CA MET A 132 5.76 -1.71 0.90
C MET A 132 4.87 -2.75 1.54
N LYS A 133 5.08 -2.99 2.84
CA LYS A 133 4.25 -3.92 3.62
C LYS A 133 4.25 -3.58 5.10
N ALA A 134 3.07 -3.56 5.72
CA ALA A 134 2.94 -3.52 7.16
C ALA A 134 3.45 -4.82 7.77
N LEU A 135 4.23 -4.71 8.84
CA LEU A 135 4.83 -5.85 9.52
C LEU A 135 4.21 -6.04 10.91
N ARG A 136 4.34 -7.26 11.43
CA ARG A 136 4.11 -7.49 12.85
C ARG A 136 5.32 -7.06 13.66
N HIS A 137 6.49 -7.51 13.23
CA HIS A 137 7.78 -7.14 13.78
C HIS A 137 8.78 -6.98 12.63
N VAL A 138 9.82 -6.16 12.85
CA VAL A 138 10.97 -6.10 11.94
C VAL A 138 11.89 -7.27 12.30
N ALA A 139 11.52 -8.46 11.83
CA ALA A 139 12.18 -9.73 12.13
C ALA A 139 12.25 -10.62 10.90
N ALA A 140 13.28 -11.47 10.82
CA ALA A 140 13.49 -12.37 9.69
C ALA A 140 12.26 -13.25 9.36
N ARG A 141 11.51 -13.71 10.37
CA ARG A 141 10.27 -14.48 10.20
C ARG A 141 9.17 -13.76 9.41
N ASP A 142 9.12 -12.43 9.54
CA ASP A 142 8.12 -11.58 8.86
C ASP A 142 8.64 -11.15 7.47
N LEU A 143 9.96 -10.94 7.34
CA LEU A 143 10.61 -10.50 6.11
C LEU A 143 10.82 -11.64 5.09
N LYS A 144 11.22 -12.84 5.52
CA LYS A 144 11.48 -14.00 4.63
C LYS A 144 10.32 -14.27 3.66
N PRO A 145 9.05 -14.38 4.11
CA PRO A 145 7.92 -14.60 3.19
C PRO A 145 7.68 -13.43 2.24
N TRP A 146 7.96 -12.19 2.68
CA TRP A 146 7.77 -11.02 1.84
C TRP A 146 8.81 -10.94 0.71
N PHE A 147 10.07 -11.27 1.01
CA PHE A 147 11.12 -11.40 -0.01
C PHE A 147 10.83 -12.52 -1.00
N GLY A 148 10.37 -13.68 -0.51
CA GLY A 148 10.05 -14.84 -1.37
C GLY A 148 8.91 -14.63 -2.37
N GLN A 149 8.06 -13.61 -2.19
CA GLN A 149 6.89 -13.35 -3.06
C GLN A 149 7.05 -12.16 -4.00
N GLY A 150 8.03 -11.29 -3.78
CA GLY A 150 8.06 -9.97 -4.42
C GLY A 150 9.42 -9.53 -4.93
N PHE A 151 10.41 -10.42 -4.93
CA PHE A 151 11.80 -10.07 -5.26
C PHE A 151 12.43 -11.18 -6.08
N THR A 152 13.12 -10.78 -7.15
CA THR A 152 13.84 -11.71 -8.02
C THR A 152 15.16 -12.12 -7.37
N LYS A 153 15.43 -13.43 -7.27
CA LYS A 153 16.72 -13.94 -6.78
C LYS A 153 17.88 -13.39 -7.62
N GLY A 154 19.05 -13.25 -7.00
CA GLY A 154 20.23 -12.63 -7.61
C GLY A 154 20.22 -11.09 -7.60
N SER A 155 19.12 -10.46 -7.20
CA SER A 155 19.05 -9.01 -7.00
C SER A 155 19.97 -8.57 -5.86
N THR A 156 20.50 -7.35 -5.98
CA THR A 156 21.31 -6.68 -4.97
C THR A 156 20.42 -5.92 -4.00
N ILE A 157 20.47 -6.28 -2.72
CA ILE A 157 19.64 -5.71 -1.67
C ILE A 157 20.49 -4.89 -0.72
N LEU A 158 20.22 -3.59 -0.64
CA LEU A 158 20.88 -2.66 0.27
C LEU A 158 20.04 -2.48 1.52
N THR A 159 20.68 -2.57 2.68
CA THR A 159 20.00 -2.43 3.99
C THR A 159 20.86 -1.67 4.99
N ASP A 160 20.27 -1.20 6.08
CA ASP A 160 20.96 -0.52 7.19
C ASP A 160 21.90 -1.44 8.01
N GLY A 161 22.03 -2.71 7.64
CA GLY A 161 22.83 -3.71 8.35
C GLY A 161 22.17 -4.27 9.60
N TRP A 162 20.85 -4.10 9.77
CA TRP A 162 20.12 -4.72 10.88
C TRP A 162 20.06 -6.24 10.75
N GLN A 163 20.21 -6.94 11.88
CA GLN A 163 20.27 -8.41 11.95
C GLN A 163 19.06 -9.14 11.34
N ALA A 164 17.91 -8.47 11.24
CA ALA A 164 16.72 -9.07 10.63
C ALA A 164 16.91 -9.37 9.14
N TYR A 165 17.92 -8.78 8.49
CA TYR A 165 18.25 -8.96 7.07
C TYR A 165 19.36 -9.98 6.81
N ASN A 166 19.98 -10.57 7.85
CA ASN A 166 21.11 -11.52 7.69
C ASN A 166 20.76 -12.79 6.90
N PHE A 167 19.47 -13.05 6.66
CA PHE A 167 19.03 -14.21 5.88
C PHE A 167 19.13 -14.01 4.35
N LEU A 168 19.45 -12.79 3.88
CA LEU A 168 19.32 -12.44 2.47
C LEU A 168 20.28 -13.24 1.57
N ASP A 169 21.53 -13.44 2.00
CA ASP A 169 22.50 -14.24 1.24
C ASP A 169 22.02 -15.70 1.09
N GLU A 170 21.60 -16.33 2.19
CA GLU A 170 21.03 -17.69 2.19
C GLU A 170 19.76 -17.80 1.34
N ALA A 171 18.98 -16.72 1.24
CA ALA A 171 17.77 -16.66 0.43
C ALA A 171 18.05 -16.46 -1.08
N GLY A 172 19.32 -16.33 -1.48
CA GLY A 172 19.76 -16.20 -2.86
C GLY A 172 19.75 -14.75 -3.38
N PHE A 173 19.92 -13.77 -2.49
CA PHE A 173 20.13 -12.37 -2.84
C PHE A 173 21.60 -11.99 -2.65
N LYS A 174 22.05 -10.88 -3.26
CA LYS A 174 23.35 -10.27 -2.97
C LYS A 174 23.14 -9.21 -1.89
N HIS A 175 23.52 -9.46 -0.65
CA HIS A 175 23.29 -8.53 0.45
C HIS A 175 24.41 -7.50 0.57
N GLU A 176 24.07 -6.21 0.52
CA GLU A 176 24.97 -5.07 0.74
C GLU A 176 24.55 -4.31 2.01
N PRO A 177 25.02 -4.72 3.21
CA PRO A 177 24.72 -4.01 4.45
C PRO A 177 25.55 -2.73 4.58
N HIS A 178 24.89 -1.60 4.74
CA HIS A 178 25.52 -0.30 5.02
C HIS A 178 25.12 0.16 6.42
N LYS A 179 26.06 0.10 7.37
CA LYS A 179 25.80 0.53 8.75
C LYS A 179 25.57 2.04 8.79
N MET A 180 24.35 2.44 9.16
CA MET A 180 24.03 3.86 9.31
C MET A 180 24.71 4.45 10.55
N PRO A 181 25.36 5.64 10.45
CA PRO A 181 25.76 6.39 11.63
C PRO A 181 24.49 6.87 12.34
N GLY A 182 24.32 6.53 13.63
CA GLY A 182 23.09 6.85 14.37
C GLY A 182 22.71 8.33 14.35
N GLY A 183 21.41 8.61 14.50
CA GLY A 183 20.86 9.97 14.59
C GLY A 183 20.54 10.61 13.23
N TRP A 184 20.56 11.93 13.15
CA TRP A 184 20.18 12.68 11.93
C TRP A 184 21.09 12.39 10.73
N ARG A 185 22.32 11.93 10.98
CA ARG A 185 23.30 11.56 9.94
C ARG A 185 22.86 10.33 9.14
N SER A 186 22.03 9.45 9.71
CA SER A 186 21.44 8.30 8.97
C SER A 186 20.54 8.76 7.82
N ALA A 187 19.81 9.87 8.00
CA ALA A 187 18.85 10.37 7.01
C ALA A 187 19.52 11.02 5.78
N LYS A 188 20.82 11.33 5.85
CA LYS A 188 21.61 11.89 4.74
C LYS A 188 22.61 10.88 4.17
N HIS A 189 22.50 9.60 4.51
CA HIS A 189 23.47 8.62 4.06
C HIS A 189 23.34 8.39 2.54
N PRO A 190 24.42 8.53 1.76
CA PRO A 190 24.38 8.48 0.30
C PRO A 190 24.00 7.10 -0.27
N ALA A 191 24.01 6.04 0.55
CA ALA A 191 23.57 4.71 0.15
C ALA A 191 22.04 4.52 0.10
N PHE A 192 21.26 5.41 0.72
CA PHE A 192 19.79 5.30 0.84
C PHE A 192 19.01 6.55 0.41
N PRO A 193 19.38 7.25 -0.67
CA PRO A 193 18.74 8.52 -1.02
C PRO A 193 17.25 8.34 -1.34
N TRP A 194 16.89 7.23 -1.97
CA TRP A 194 15.53 7.03 -2.47
C TRP A 194 14.59 6.48 -1.44
N VAL A 195 15.01 5.48 -0.66
CA VAL A 195 14.17 4.97 0.42
C VAL A 195 13.89 6.06 1.46
N ASN A 196 14.88 6.92 1.78
CA ASN A 196 14.69 8.06 2.67
C ASN A 196 13.72 9.10 2.09
N THR A 197 13.84 9.42 0.81
CA THR A 197 12.94 10.37 0.12
C THR A 197 11.51 9.83 0.06
N VAL A 198 11.34 8.55 -0.29
CA VAL A 198 10.04 7.86 -0.28
C VAL A 198 9.42 7.88 1.11
N LEU A 199 10.19 7.54 2.15
CA LEU A 199 9.73 7.57 3.54
C LEU A 199 9.33 8.97 3.99
N GLY A 200 10.07 10.00 3.60
CA GLY A 200 9.72 11.41 3.87
C GLY A 200 8.38 11.80 3.23
N ASN A 201 8.22 11.51 1.94
CA ASN A 201 6.99 11.77 1.19
C ASN A 201 5.79 11.01 1.74
N LEU A 202 5.98 9.73 2.07
CA LEU A 202 4.93 8.88 2.66
C LEU A 202 4.49 9.40 4.02
N LYS A 203 5.43 9.74 4.92
CA LYS A 203 5.10 10.29 6.24
C LYS A 203 4.35 11.62 6.13
N GLY A 204 4.78 12.52 5.25
CA GLY A 204 4.07 13.77 4.98
C GLY A 204 2.64 13.53 4.48
N ASN A 205 2.47 12.58 3.57
CA ASN A 205 1.16 12.19 3.05
C ASN A 205 0.25 11.60 4.15
N LEU A 206 0.72 10.62 4.91
CA LEU A 206 -0.09 9.96 5.94
C LEU A 206 -0.50 10.92 7.06
N VAL A 207 0.44 11.75 7.55
CA VAL A 207 0.16 12.75 8.61
C VAL A 207 -0.84 13.79 8.12
N GLY A 208 -0.67 14.30 6.89
CA GLY A 208 -1.55 15.33 6.34
C GLY A 208 -2.98 14.84 6.05
N VAL A 209 -3.14 13.59 5.61
CA VAL A 209 -4.42 13.10 5.07
C VAL A 209 -5.22 12.27 6.06
N THR A 210 -4.55 11.37 6.78
CA THR A 210 -5.24 10.37 7.62
C THR A 210 -5.18 10.71 9.10
N ARG A 211 -4.20 11.53 9.53
CA ARG A 211 -3.82 11.84 10.93
C ARG A 211 -3.45 10.61 11.77
N TRP A 212 -4.24 9.54 11.69
CA TRP A 212 -4.03 8.24 12.32
C TRP A 212 -4.45 7.11 11.38
N VAL A 213 -3.65 6.04 11.35
CA VAL A 213 -3.93 4.82 10.59
C VAL A 213 -3.87 3.64 11.55
N SER A 214 -4.95 2.87 11.61
CA SER A 214 -4.95 1.61 12.35
C SER A 214 -3.98 0.65 11.67
N ARG A 215 -3.34 -0.20 12.48
CA ARG A 215 -2.45 -1.27 11.99
C ARG A 215 -3.08 -2.08 10.86
N VAL A 216 -4.37 -2.36 10.96
CA VAL A 216 -5.03 -3.30 10.04
C VAL A 216 -5.51 -2.65 8.75
N HIS A 217 -5.52 -1.32 8.67
CA HIS A 217 -5.73 -0.60 7.41
C HIS A 217 -4.42 -0.15 6.77
N LEU A 218 -3.28 -0.28 7.46
CA LEU A 218 -2.02 0.27 7.02
C LEU A 218 -1.62 -0.22 5.63
N ASP A 219 -1.73 -1.52 5.34
CA ASP A 219 -1.40 -2.08 4.02
C ASP A 219 -2.19 -1.42 2.88
N ARG A 220 -3.47 -1.09 3.11
CA ARG A 220 -4.30 -0.40 2.11
C ARG A 220 -3.81 1.03 1.84
N TYR A 221 -3.41 1.76 2.89
CA TYR A 221 -2.86 3.10 2.74
C TYR A 221 -1.45 3.10 2.13
N LEU A 222 -0.61 2.12 2.47
CA LEU A 222 0.67 1.89 1.81
C LEU A 222 0.43 1.60 0.31
N ALA A 223 -0.55 0.76 -0.01
CA ALA A 223 -0.91 0.46 -1.40
C ALA A 223 -1.43 1.69 -2.17
N GLU A 224 -2.16 2.61 -1.53
CA GLU A 224 -2.58 3.89 -2.16
C GLU A 224 -1.38 4.70 -2.64
N PHE A 225 -0.35 4.79 -1.81
CA PHE A 225 0.88 5.49 -2.15
C PHE A 225 1.67 4.72 -3.21
N GLN A 226 1.84 3.41 -3.01
CA GLN A 226 2.57 2.53 -3.92
C GLN A 226 1.96 2.52 -5.33
N TYR A 227 0.64 2.41 -5.44
CA TYR A 227 -0.08 2.32 -6.71
C TYR A 227 0.20 3.54 -7.60
N ARG A 228 0.14 4.74 -7.02
CA ARG A 228 0.44 5.99 -7.71
C ARG A 228 1.93 6.12 -8.01
N PHE A 229 2.78 5.81 -7.04
CA PHE A 229 4.23 5.87 -7.24
C PHE A 229 4.69 5.02 -8.43
N ASN A 230 4.21 3.78 -8.51
CA ASN A 230 4.58 2.80 -9.54
C ASN A 230 4.04 3.12 -10.94
N ARG A 231 3.16 4.11 -11.07
CA ARG A 231 2.55 4.52 -12.34
C ARG A 231 2.76 6.00 -12.65
N ARG A 232 3.57 6.72 -11.86
CA ARG A 232 3.73 8.18 -11.96
C ARG A 232 4.23 8.68 -13.32
N PHE A 233 4.86 7.81 -14.10
CA PHE A 233 5.33 8.11 -15.45
C PHE A 233 4.29 7.85 -16.55
N ASP A 234 3.15 7.22 -16.22
CA ASP A 234 2.05 6.93 -17.14
C ASP A 234 0.70 7.20 -16.46
N LEU A 235 0.46 8.49 -16.15
CA LEU A 235 -0.71 8.93 -15.39
C LEU A 235 -2.04 8.54 -16.06
N LYS A 236 -2.08 8.61 -17.40
CA LYS A 236 -3.26 8.29 -18.21
C LYS A 236 -3.71 6.84 -18.04
N SER A 237 -2.81 5.90 -17.73
CA SER A 237 -3.18 4.49 -17.56
C SER A 237 -3.60 4.13 -16.13
N MET A 238 -3.40 5.00 -15.14
CA MET A 238 -3.74 4.69 -13.74
C MET A 238 -5.20 4.32 -13.55
N LEU A 239 -6.13 5.15 -14.05
CA LEU A 239 -7.56 4.93 -13.88
C LEU A 239 -8.07 3.73 -14.70
N PRO A 240 -7.77 3.61 -16.02
CA PRO A 240 -8.15 2.42 -16.79
C PRO A 240 -7.65 1.11 -16.20
N ARG A 241 -6.39 1.07 -15.72
CA ARG A 241 -5.85 -0.12 -15.04
C ARG A 241 -6.58 -0.40 -13.74
N LEU A 242 -6.89 0.62 -12.94
CA LEU A 242 -7.60 0.45 -11.68
C LEU A 242 -9.01 -0.11 -11.91
N LEU A 243 -9.72 0.39 -12.92
CA LEU A 243 -11.04 -0.12 -13.34
C LEU A 243 -10.97 -1.60 -13.74
N ALA A 244 -9.97 -1.96 -14.56
CA ALA A 244 -9.77 -3.34 -15.00
C ALA A 244 -9.46 -4.31 -13.84
N VAL A 245 -8.79 -3.84 -12.79
CA VAL A 245 -8.56 -4.66 -11.58
C VAL A 245 -9.80 -4.67 -10.69
N ALA A 246 -10.51 -3.54 -10.55
CA ALA A 246 -11.68 -3.41 -9.67
C ALA A 246 -12.80 -4.41 -10.02
N VAL A 247 -12.98 -4.71 -11.31
CA VAL A 247 -13.97 -5.72 -11.76
C VAL A 247 -13.51 -7.17 -11.55
N ARG A 248 -12.23 -7.40 -11.22
CA ARG A 248 -11.65 -8.73 -10.94
C ARG A 248 -11.35 -8.94 -9.46
N THR A 249 -11.27 -7.87 -8.68
CA THR A 249 -11.12 -7.94 -7.22
C THR A 249 -12.42 -8.45 -6.60
N PRO A 250 -12.37 -9.51 -5.77
CA PRO A 250 -13.54 -10.06 -5.10
C PRO A 250 -14.29 -9.04 -4.25
N ALA A 251 -15.57 -9.32 -4.03
CA ALA A 251 -16.40 -8.52 -3.14
C ALA A 251 -15.76 -8.40 -1.74
N MET A 252 -15.66 -7.15 -1.28
CA MET A 252 -15.12 -6.81 0.04
C MET A 252 -16.22 -6.23 0.93
N PRO A 253 -17.10 -7.05 1.52
CA PRO A 253 -18.23 -6.59 2.32
C PRO A 253 -17.75 -5.89 3.61
N GLN A 254 -18.59 -5.04 4.18
CA GLN A 254 -18.24 -4.22 5.34
C GLN A 254 -17.68 -5.01 6.54
N PRO A 255 -18.18 -6.23 6.87
CA PRO A 255 -17.56 -7.04 7.91
C PRO A 255 -16.10 -7.38 7.62
N LEU A 256 -15.70 -7.68 6.38
CA LEU A 256 -14.28 -7.91 6.05
C LEU A 256 -13.47 -6.60 6.10
N LEU A 257 -14.08 -5.47 5.77
CA LEU A 257 -13.47 -4.15 5.96
C LEU A 257 -13.28 -3.81 7.44
N LYS A 258 -14.17 -4.29 8.33
CA LYS A 258 -14.18 -4.06 9.78
C LYS A 258 -13.56 -5.20 10.62
N LEU A 259 -13.34 -6.39 10.09
CA LEU A 259 -12.56 -7.44 10.76
C LEU A 259 -11.09 -7.02 10.89
N ALA A 260 -10.71 -6.01 10.10
CA ALA A 260 -9.57 -5.14 10.33
C ALA A 260 -9.69 -4.21 11.57
N TRP A 261 -10.72 -4.35 12.39
CA TRP A 261 -11.01 -3.51 13.55
C TRP A 261 -11.23 -4.37 14.82
N ALA A 262 -11.70 -5.61 14.67
CA ALA A 262 -12.02 -6.54 15.76
C ALA A 262 -10.80 -7.27 16.38
N GLY A 263 -9.66 -6.58 16.47
CA GLY A 263 -8.46 -7.07 17.16
C GLY A 263 -8.18 -6.37 18.49
N LYS A 264 -9.22 -5.83 19.12
CA LYS A 264 -9.20 -5.22 20.47
C LYS A 264 -10.58 -5.32 21.12
N ALA A 265 -10.83 -6.44 21.80
CA ALA A 265 -11.33 -6.40 23.16
C ALA A 265 -10.14 -6.76 24.06
#